data_AF-A0A7V9D4C5-F1
#
_entry.id   AF-A0A7V9D4C5-F1
#
_cell.length_a   1.000
_cell.length_b   1.000
_cell.length_c   1.000
_cell.angle_alpha   90.00
_cell.angle_beta   90.00
_cell.angle_gamma   90.00
#
_symmetry.space_group_name_H-M   'P 1'
#
loop_
_entity.id
_entity.type
_entity.pdbx_description
1 polymer ?
#
loop_
_entity_poly.entity_id
_entity_poly.type
_entity_poly.pdbx_seq_one_letter_code
_entity_poly.pdbx_strand_id
1 'polypeptide(L)'
;MDFKFYVKHVLPNEWQPGGYSKSATRSGASAKLASTGRGVAWMSPRSRNGGQAKVYLYGALVTTVDVVGWSTLDRSVVHARTWSCVGTHTIEVRLVGTKDRPRVDLDAIFN
;
A
#
# COMPACT_ATOMS: atom_id res chain seq x y z
N MET A 1 -4.52 6.49 14.79
CA MET A 1 -5.07 5.16 14.50
C MET A 1 -4.02 4.36 13.74
N ASP A 2 -3.81 3.10 14.13
CA ASP A 2 -2.98 2.17 13.37
C ASP A 2 -3.73 1.63 12.16
N PHE A 3 -2.98 1.25 11.13
CA PHE A 3 -3.49 0.35 10.11
C PHE A 3 -3.94 -0.96 10.77
N LYS A 4 -5.24 -1.24 10.81
CA LYS A 4 -5.76 -2.58 11.10
C LYS A 4 -6.19 -3.22 9.79
N PHE A 5 -5.37 -4.15 9.30
CA PHE A 5 -5.72 -5.03 8.19
C PHE A 5 -6.33 -6.32 8.73
N TYR A 6 -7.55 -6.62 8.31
CA TYR A 6 -8.09 -7.99 8.27
C TYR A 6 -8.37 -8.28 6.81
N VAL A 7 -7.41 -8.88 6.11
CA VAL A 7 -7.66 -9.42 4.77
C VAL A 7 -8.18 -10.83 4.96
N LYS A 8 -9.51 -10.96 4.99
CA LYS A 8 -10.18 -12.25 5.01
C LYS A 8 -10.31 -12.69 3.55
N HIS A 9 -9.41 -13.56 3.12
CA HIS A 9 -9.51 -14.38 1.90
C HIS A 9 -9.98 -13.61 0.63
N VAL A 10 -9.04 -13.01 -0.10
CA VAL A 10 -9.33 -12.51 -1.46
C VAL A 10 -9.13 -13.68 -2.41
N LEU A 11 -10.22 -14.14 -3.04
CA LEU A 11 -10.19 -15.17 -4.06
C LEU A 11 -9.44 -14.63 -5.30
N PRO A 12 -8.71 -15.49 -6.05
CA PRO A 12 -7.74 -15.08 -7.07
C PRO A 12 -8.31 -14.42 -8.33
N ASN A 13 -9.58 -14.00 -8.36
CA ASN A 13 -10.25 -13.53 -9.58
C ASN A 13 -11.39 -12.54 -9.37
N GLU A 14 -11.53 -11.89 -8.21
CA GLU A 14 -12.60 -10.92 -7.98
C GLU A 14 -12.09 -9.48 -7.94
N TRP A 15 -12.46 -8.70 -8.97
CA TRP A 15 -12.25 -7.26 -9.03
C TRP A 15 -13.21 -6.59 -8.04
N GLN A 16 -12.72 -6.15 -6.87
CA GLN A 16 -13.55 -5.38 -5.92
C GLN A 16 -13.14 -3.90 -5.90
N PRO A 17 -13.75 -3.05 -6.75
CA PRO A 17 -13.58 -1.61 -6.70
C PRO A 17 -14.35 -1.03 -5.51
N GLY A 18 -13.87 -1.20 -4.27
CA GLY A 18 -14.55 -0.58 -3.11
C GLY A 18 -14.26 -1.09 -1.70
N GLY A 19 -13.44 -2.13 -1.50
CA GLY A 19 -13.32 -2.75 -0.18
C GLY A 19 -12.11 -2.27 0.64
N TYR A 20 -12.27 -1.19 1.41
CA TYR A 20 -11.36 -0.72 2.48
C TYR A 20 -10.11 0.07 2.07
N SER A 21 -10.28 1.36 1.75
CA SER A 21 -9.18 2.32 1.94
C SER A 21 -8.92 2.50 3.44
N LYS A 22 -7.68 2.26 3.89
CA LYS A 22 -7.24 2.58 5.25
C LYS A 22 -6.24 3.71 5.19
N SER A 23 -6.38 4.66 6.10
CA SER A 23 -5.45 5.77 6.24
C SER A 23 -4.76 5.72 7.60
N ALA A 24 -3.51 6.15 7.65
CA ALA A 24 -2.85 6.44 8.91
C ALA A 24 -1.96 7.66 8.79
N THR A 25 -1.64 8.23 9.95
CA THR A 25 -0.82 9.43 10.10
C THR A 25 0.35 9.21 11.06
N ARG A 26 0.38 8.07 11.75
CA ARG A 26 1.39 7.81 12.78
C ARG A 26 2.64 7.18 12.17
N SER A 27 3.80 7.72 12.51
CA SER A 27 5.09 7.09 12.17
C SER A 27 5.14 5.66 12.70
N GLY A 28 5.66 4.74 11.89
CA GLY A 28 5.75 3.32 12.24
C GLY A 28 4.45 2.53 12.10
N ALA A 29 3.30 3.17 11.86
CA ALA A 29 2.08 2.46 11.51
C ALA A 29 2.34 1.64 10.23
N SER A 30 2.01 0.36 10.26
CA SER A 30 2.35 -0.58 9.19
C SER A 30 1.19 -1.47 8.79
N ALA A 31 1.23 -1.84 7.52
CA ALA A 31 0.32 -2.75 6.85
C ALA A 31 1.14 -3.92 6.33
N LYS A 32 0.92 -5.14 6.82
CA LYS A 32 1.58 -6.33 6.29
C LYS A 32 0.57 -7.23 5.61
N LEU A 33 0.94 -7.73 4.45
CA LEU A 33 0.04 -8.41 3.56
C LEU A 33 0.76 -9.53 2.81
N ALA A 34 0.12 -10.70 2.75
CA ALA A 34 0.59 -11.84 1.98
C ALA A 34 -0.43 -12.18 0.90
N SER A 35 0.06 -12.44 -0.31
CA SER A 35 -0.76 -12.87 -1.44
C SER A 35 -0.06 -13.93 -2.26
N THR A 36 -0.85 -14.84 -2.83
CA THR A 36 -0.39 -15.79 -3.82
C THR A 36 -0.73 -15.24 -5.20
N GLY A 37 0.26 -15.05 -6.06
CA GLY A 37 0.03 -14.44 -7.38
C GLY A 37 1.34 -14.13 -8.08
N ARG A 38 1.28 -13.28 -9.11
CA ARG A 38 2.47 -12.81 -9.86
C ARG A 38 2.66 -11.31 -9.74
N GLY A 39 1.78 -10.61 -9.06
CA GLY A 39 1.90 -9.19 -8.86
C GLY A 39 1.22 -8.66 -7.61
N VAL A 40 1.67 -7.49 -7.21
CA VAL A 40 1.02 -6.66 -6.20
C VAL A 40 1.09 -5.21 -6.63
N ALA A 41 0.01 -4.48 -6.42
CA ALA A 41 -0.04 -3.04 -6.63
C ALA A 41 -0.62 -2.36 -5.38
N TRP A 42 0.06 -1.29 -4.96
CA TRP A 42 -0.46 -0.35 -3.97
C TRP A 42 -1.01 0.87 -4.71
N MET A 43 -2.30 1.10 -4.51
CA MET A 43 -3.00 2.31 -4.91
C MET A 43 -3.17 3.26 -3.73
N SER A 44 -3.02 4.55 -4.01
CA SER A 44 -3.25 5.62 -3.04
C SER A 44 -3.73 6.86 -3.78
N PRO A 45 -4.60 7.69 -3.18
CA PRO A 45 -4.78 9.05 -3.64
C PRO A 45 -3.46 9.81 -3.52
N ARG A 46 -3.12 10.60 -4.54
CA ARG A 46 -2.02 11.57 -4.43
C ARG A 46 -2.59 12.91 -4.02
N SER A 47 -1.98 13.57 -3.04
CA SER A 47 -2.44 14.89 -2.57
C SER A 47 -1.30 15.71 -1.97
N ARG A 48 -1.49 17.02 -1.80
CA ARG A 48 -0.47 17.90 -1.22
C ARG A 48 -0.10 17.53 0.22
N ASN A 49 -1.02 16.86 0.93
CA ASN A 49 -0.85 16.42 2.31
C ASN A 49 -0.45 14.94 2.42
N GLY A 50 -0.23 14.27 1.28
CA GLY A 50 0.22 12.89 1.21
C GLY A 50 1.65 12.74 1.74
N GLY A 51 1.90 11.71 2.52
CA GLY A 51 3.17 11.44 3.18
C GLY A 51 4.03 10.39 2.49
N GLN A 52 5.02 9.91 3.22
CA GLN A 52 5.92 8.86 2.76
C GLN A 52 5.70 7.54 3.50
N ALA A 53 5.88 6.44 2.77
CA ALA A 53 5.91 5.11 3.33
C ALA A 53 7.06 4.29 2.76
N LYS A 54 7.69 3.50 3.63
CA LYS A 54 8.66 2.48 3.28
C LYS A 54 7.92 1.23 2.84
N VAL A 55 8.33 0.65 1.72
CA VAL A 55 7.83 -0.64 1.22
C VAL A 55 8.89 -1.70 1.46
N TYR A 56 8.49 -2.78 2.11
CA TYR A 56 9.32 -3.94 2.37
C TYR A 56 8.78 -5.15 1.62
N LEU A 57 9.66 -5.94 1.03
CA LEU A 57 9.35 -7.28 0.52
C LEU A 57 10.09 -8.29 1.37
N TYR A 58 9.36 -9.27 1.90
CA TYR A 58 9.94 -10.30 2.79
C TYR A 58 10.74 -9.73 3.96
N GLY A 59 10.34 -8.55 4.47
CA GLY A 59 11.02 -7.85 5.56
C GLY A 59 12.23 -7.00 5.15
N ALA A 60 12.68 -7.06 3.90
CA ALA A 60 13.75 -6.22 3.38
C ALA A 60 13.17 -4.94 2.76
N LEU A 61 13.73 -3.78 3.11
CA LEU A 61 13.33 -2.49 2.52
C LEU A 61 13.67 -2.50 1.03
N VAL A 62 12.66 -2.29 0.18
CA VAL A 62 12.85 -2.24 -1.28
C VAL A 62 12.76 -0.82 -1.82
N THR A 63 11.93 0.04 -1.24
CA THR A 63 11.81 1.44 -1.66
C THR A 63 11.12 2.29 -0.60
N THR A 64 11.19 3.61 -0.77
CA THR A 64 10.36 4.59 -0.08
C THR A 64 9.52 5.34 -1.11
N VAL A 65 8.21 5.38 -0.91
CA VAL A 65 7.24 6.02 -1.82
C VAL A 65 6.72 7.30 -1.18
N ASP A 66 6.77 8.42 -1.90
CA ASP A 66 6.10 9.66 -1.54
C ASP A 66 4.81 9.79 -2.35
N VAL A 67 3.66 9.87 -1.66
CA VAL A 67 2.34 10.00 -2.29
C VAL A 67 1.92 11.47 -2.45
N VAL A 68 2.85 12.42 -2.35
CA VAL A 68 2.57 13.83 -2.63
C VAL A 68 2.13 14.07 -4.08
N GLY A 69 1.13 14.93 -4.27
CA GLY A 69 0.64 15.36 -5.57
C GLY A 69 0.21 16.82 -5.57
N TRP A 70 0.42 17.52 -6.69
CA TRP A 70 0.00 18.92 -6.86
C TRP A 70 -1.52 19.05 -7.09
N SER A 71 -2.14 18.03 -7.68
CA SER A 71 -3.59 17.85 -7.79
C SER A 71 -4.02 16.56 -7.09
N THR A 72 -5.26 16.53 -6.60
CA THR A 72 -5.84 15.32 -6.01
C THR A 72 -6.17 14.34 -7.13
N LEU A 73 -5.50 13.19 -7.15
CA LEU A 73 -5.88 12.05 -7.97
C LEU A 73 -6.46 11.00 -7.02
N ASP A 74 -7.73 10.64 -7.20
CA ASP A 74 -8.46 9.82 -6.21
C ASP A 74 -7.93 8.39 -6.10
N ARG A 75 -7.41 7.82 -7.19
CA ARG A 75 -6.74 6.51 -7.20
C ARG A 75 -5.57 6.51 -8.18
N SER A 76 -4.36 6.30 -7.67
CA SER A 76 -3.16 6.12 -8.49
C SER A 76 -2.36 4.93 -8.00
N VAL A 77 -1.82 4.12 -8.91
CA VAL A 77 -0.82 3.12 -8.55
C VAL A 77 0.46 3.85 -8.17
N VAL A 78 0.82 3.80 -6.88
CA VAL A 78 2.01 4.47 -6.35
C VAL A 78 3.19 3.52 -6.16
N HIS A 79 2.92 2.21 -6.15
CA HIS A 79 3.93 1.16 -6.20
C HIS A 79 3.36 -0.10 -6.84
N ALA A 80 4.16 -0.80 -7.64
CA ALA A 80 3.82 -2.11 -8.16
C ALA A 80 5.05 -3.01 -8.21
N ARG A 81 4.84 -4.30 -8.03
CA ARG A 81 5.85 -5.34 -8.17
C ARG A 81 5.28 -6.54 -8.89
N THR A 82 6.08 -7.14 -9.78
CA THR A 82 5.75 -8.40 -10.47
C THR A 82 6.84 -9.45 -10.24
N TRP A 83 6.45 -10.71 -10.41
CA TRP A 83 7.31 -11.89 -10.32
C TRP A 83 7.16 -12.78 -11.55
N SER A 84 8.24 -13.51 -11.89
CA SER A 84 8.26 -14.40 -13.06
C SER A 84 7.39 -15.64 -12.86
N CYS A 85 7.31 -16.17 -11.65
CA CYS A 85 6.50 -17.31 -11.26
C CYS A 85 5.38 -16.93 -10.29
N VAL A 86 4.34 -17.77 -10.23
CA VAL A 86 3.32 -17.71 -9.18
C VAL A 86 3.96 -18.15 -7.87
N GLY A 87 3.81 -17.34 -6.82
CA GLY A 87 4.29 -17.68 -5.49
C GLY A 87 3.57 -16.88 -4.41
N THR A 88 3.85 -17.23 -3.15
CA THR A 88 3.40 -16.44 -2.01
C THR A 88 4.39 -15.30 -1.76
N HIS A 89 3.90 -14.08 -1.89
CA HIS A 89 4.68 -12.85 -1.73
C HIS A 89 4.18 -12.07 -0.52
N THR A 90 5.10 -11.59 0.30
CA THR A 90 4.78 -10.74 1.46
C THR A 90 5.28 -9.33 1.22
N ILE A 91 4.36 -8.38 1.30
CA ILE A 91 4.64 -6.94 1.27
C ILE A 91 4.29 -6.32 2.62
N GLU A 92 5.11 -5.37 3.07
CA GLU A 92 4.79 -4.50 4.20
C GLU A 92 4.95 -3.05 3.79
N VAL A 93 3.94 -2.21 4.08
CA VAL A 93 4.01 -0.76 3.91
C VAL A 93 4.05 -0.13 5.30
N ARG A 94 5.09 0.63 5.60
CA ARG A 94 5.30 1.26 6.91
C ARG A 94 5.47 2.76 6.76
N LEU A 95 4.67 3.53 7.47
CA LEU A 95 4.68 4.99 7.38
C LEU A 95 5.94 5.57 7.99
N VAL A 96 6.49 6.56 7.30
CA VAL A 96 7.58 7.38 7.82
C VAL A 96 7.05 8.37 8.84
N GLY A 97 5.82 8.88 8.67
CA GLY A 97 5.29 9.97 9.48
C GLY A 97 5.88 11.31 9.07
N THR A 98 5.88 11.59 7.77
CA THR A 98 6.44 12.80 7.17
C THR A 98 5.86 14.04 7.85
N LYS A 99 6.73 14.94 8.34
CA LYS A 99 6.34 16.18 8.99
C LYS A 99 5.43 17.00 8.08
N ASP A 100 4.35 17.55 8.64
CA ASP A 100 3.31 18.36 7.98
C ASP A 100 2.51 17.66 6.87
N ARG A 101 2.90 16.44 6.48
CA ARG A 101 2.22 15.58 5.50
C ARG A 101 2.16 14.13 5.98
N PRO A 102 1.57 13.82 7.14
CA PRO A 102 1.72 12.48 7.72
C PRO A 102 0.83 11.42 7.07
N ARG A 103 -0.18 11.83 6.29
CA ARG A 103 -1.25 10.96 5.83
C ARG A 103 -0.78 10.06 4.69
N VAL A 104 -0.96 8.76 4.86
CA VAL A 104 -0.83 7.79 3.78
C VAL A 104 -2.07 6.91 3.76
N ASP A 105 -2.71 6.83 2.60
CA ASP A 105 -3.83 5.94 2.35
C ASP A 105 -3.35 4.69 1.60
N LEU A 106 -3.89 3.54 1.97
CA LEU A 106 -3.55 2.26 1.36
C LEU A 106 -4.83 1.60 0.85
N ASP A 107 -4.90 1.46 -0.46
CA ASP A 107 -5.87 0.68 -1.23
C ASP A 107 -5.04 -0.35 -2.03
N ALA A 108 -5.23 -1.65 -1.80
CA ALA A 108 -4.37 -2.69 -2.38
C ALA A 108 -5.12 -3.53 -3.42
N ILE A 109 -4.46 -3.80 -4.54
CA ILE A 109 -4.95 -4.76 -5.56
C ILE A 109 -3.93 -5.89 -5.71
N PHE A 110 -4.45 -7.11 -5.86
CA PHE A 110 -3.68 -8.31 -6.19
C PHE A 110 -4.05 -8.86 -7.57
N ASN A 111 -3.06 -9.45 -8.23
CA ASN A 111 -3.20 -10.26 -9.45
C ASN A 111 -2.20 -11.43 -9.41
#